data_AF-A0A2S3UY35-F1
#
_entry.id   AF-A0A2S3UY35-F1
#
_cell.length_a   1.000
_cell.length_b   1.000
_cell.length_c   1.000
_cell.angle_alpha   90.00
_cell.angle_beta   90.00
_cell.angle_gamma   90.00
#
_symmetry.space_group_name_H-M   'P 1'
#
loop_
_entity.id
_entity.type
_entity.pdbx_description
1 polymer ?
#
loop_
_entity_poly.entity_id
_entity_poly.type
_entity_poly.pdbx_seq_one_letter_code
_entity_poly.pdbx_strand_id
1 'polypeptide(L)'
;MRCFFVFFVLSIVFFPLTQSLAQDAVREPVEIGESGRDYLRSIRLRRIAADVAYYDPSAPAPELTTGLQPEPPRQPAADRPAGDINWPFLVVSGAVLAAILYLFLRLGGRMTVSLKRDARNPGSGRRKARPEAPAWAEKLGTLDEILRIDDRRRALVLLARKALAATVAANGILMQRSWTARDALRHIPDRQARLDALRSLVMASERVQFGGRNVSEDEFRQHVAGCRQLLGPGTP
;
A
#
# COMPACT_ATOMS: atom_id res chain seq x y z
N MET A 1 -11.60 -5.19 -31.81
CA MET A 1 -10.79 -3.99 -31.50
C MET A 1 -11.52 -2.67 -31.77
N ARG A 2 -12.29 -2.53 -32.87
CA ARG A 2 -13.04 -1.29 -33.17
C ARG A 2 -14.10 -0.88 -32.13
N CYS A 3 -14.82 -1.83 -31.52
CA CYS A 3 -15.83 -1.49 -30.51
C CYS A 3 -15.25 -0.99 -29.19
N PHE A 4 -14.04 -1.41 -28.81
CA PHE A 4 -13.38 -0.97 -27.58
C PHE A 4 -12.99 0.52 -27.64
N PHE A 5 -12.60 0.97 -28.84
CA PHE A 5 -12.26 2.36 -29.11
C PHE A 5 -13.48 3.28 -29.01
N VAL A 6 -14.65 2.82 -29.46
CA VAL A 6 -15.91 3.59 -29.40
C VAL A 6 -16.37 3.80 -27.95
N PHE A 7 -16.29 2.77 -27.11
CA PHE A 7 -16.62 2.91 -25.68
C PHE A 7 -15.64 3.79 -24.92
N PHE A 8 -14.34 3.73 -25.23
CA PHE A 8 -13.34 4.57 -24.61
C PHE A 8 -13.55 6.06 -24.94
N VAL A 9 -13.86 6.36 -26.20
CA VAL A 9 -14.15 7.73 -26.65
C VAL A 9 -15.45 8.25 -26.03
N LEU A 10 -16.50 7.42 -25.93
CA LEU A 10 -17.78 7.85 -25.35
C LEU A 10 -17.68 8.13 -23.84
N SER A 11 -16.86 7.37 -23.10
CA SER A 11 -16.62 7.61 -21.67
C SER A 11 -15.83 8.88 -21.37
N ILE A 12 -14.96 9.33 -22.28
CA ILE A 12 -14.21 10.58 -22.12
C ILE A 12 -15.14 11.80 -22.28
N VAL A 13 -16.17 11.71 -23.12
CA VAL A 13 -17.07 12.84 -23.40
C VAL A 13 -18.08 13.09 -22.28
N PHE A 14 -18.37 12.08 -21.44
CA PHE A 14 -19.37 12.19 -20.36
C PHE A 14 -18.79 12.31 -18.93
N PHE A 15 -17.47 12.40 -18.77
CA PHE A 15 -16.90 12.73 -17.47
C PHE A 15 -16.95 14.25 -17.25
N PRO A 16 -17.76 14.78 -16.32
CA PRO A 16 -17.52 16.14 -15.85
C PRO A 16 -16.12 16.17 -15.26
N LEU A 17 -15.22 16.96 -15.87
CA LEU A 17 -13.94 17.32 -15.26
C LEU A 17 -14.24 18.11 -13.98
N THR A 18 -14.43 17.42 -12.87
CA THR A 18 -14.40 18.05 -11.55
C THR A 18 -12.96 18.41 -11.26
N GLN A 19 -12.57 19.62 -11.66
CA GLN A 19 -11.29 20.20 -11.30
C GLN A 19 -11.28 20.43 -9.79
N SER A 20 -10.54 19.60 -9.05
CA SER A 20 -10.18 19.91 -7.66
C SER A 20 -9.04 20.93 -7.69
N LEU A 21 -9.33 22.19 -7.37
CA LEU A 21 -8.30 23.17 -7.09
C LEU A 21 -7.86 22.96 -5.65
N ALA A 22 -6.65 22.44 -5.47
CA ALA A 22 -6.01 22.43 -4.17
C ALA A 22 -5.61 23.87 -3.81
N GLN A 23 -5.80 24.26 -2.56
CA GLN A 23 -5.26 25.52 -2.07
C GLN A 23 -3.74 25.38 -1.96
N ASP A 24 -3.02 25.78 -2.99
CA ASP A 24 -1.60 26.04 -2.86
C ASP A 24 -1.44 27.32 -2.06
N ALA A 25 -0.74 27.23 -0.92
CA ALA A 25 -0.28 28.42 -0.23
C ALA A 25 0.59 29.19 -1.22
N VAL A 26 0.18 30.43 -1.55
CA VAL A 26 0.95 31.32 -2.41
C VAL A 26 2.28 31.58 -1.71
N ARG A 27 3.29 30.79 -2.06
CA ARG A 27 4.67 31.00 -1.60
C ARG A 27 5.24 32.09 -2.47
N GLU A 28 5.68 33.18 -1.85
CA GLU A 28 6.44 34.19 -2.57
C GLU A 28 7.68 33.52 -3.20
N PRO A 29 7.94 33.77 -4.49
CA PRO A 29 9.06 33.14 -5.17
C PRO A 29 10.37 33.62 -4.53
N VAL A 30 11.10 32.70 -3.91
CA VAL A 30 12.41 33.00 -3.32
C VAL A 30 13.36 33.46 -4.41
N GLU A 31 13.99 34.62 -4.22
CA GLU A 31 14.95 35.16 -5.17
C GLU A 31 16.21 34.29 -5.22
N ILE A 32 16.43 33.63 -6.36
CA ILE A 32 17.61 32.78 -6.56
C ILE A 32 18.76 33.64 -7.09
N GLY A 33 19.78 33.81 -6.24
CA GLY A 33 21.05 34.45 -6.60
C GLY A 33 21.81 33.71 -7.71
N GLU A 34 22.84 34.36 -8.25
CA GLU A 34 23.60 33.87 -9.41
C GLU A 34 24.22 32.48 -9.18
N SER A 35 24.83 32.25 -8.01
CA SER A 35 25.38 30.95 -7.61
C SER A 35 24.32 29.84 -7.52
N GLY A 36 23.10 30.18 -7.06
CA GLY A 36 21.98 29.25 -7.01
C GLY A 36 21.50 28.84 -8.40
N ARG A 37 21.51 29.76 -9.37
CA ARG A 37 21.17 29.47 -10.78
C ARG A 37 22.19 28.53 -11.41
N ASP A 38 23.47 28.74 -11.14
CA ASP A 38 24.53 27.87 -11.65
C ASP A 38 24.47 26.47 -11.02
N TYR A 39 24.17 26.39 -9.73
CA TYR A 39 23.90 25.11 -9.06
C TYR A 39 22.72 24.37 -9.71
N LEU A 40 21.57 25.03 -9.90
CA LEU A 40 20.39 24.44 -10.55
C LEU A 40 20.69 23.98 -11.99
N ARG A 41 21.50 24.75 -12.74
CA ARG A 41 21.95 24.37 -14.09
C ARG A 41 22.78 23.08 -14.06
N SER A 42 23.64 22.90 -13.06
CA SER A 42 24.50 21.71 -12.92
C SER A 42 23.73 20.42 -12.61
N ILE A 43 22.57 20.52 -11.97
CA ILE A 43 21.77 19.36 -11.53
C ILE A 43 20.57 19.05 -12.42
N ARG A 44 20.23 19.92 -13.39
CA ARG A 44 19.02 19.80 -14.24
C ARG A 44 18.88 18.45 -14.97
N LEU A 45 20.00 17.84 -15.39
CA LEU A 45 20.01 16.56 -16.12
C LEU A 45 20.24 15.34 -15.21
N ARG A 46 20.39 15.53 -13.90
CA ARG A 46 20.75 14.46 -12.95
C ARG A 46 19.54 13.80 -12.28
N ARG A 47 18.30 14.17 -12.68
CA ARG A 47 17.05 13.74 -12.02
C ARG A 47 17.05 14.00 -10.51
N ILE A 48 17.71 15.08 -10.08
CA ILE A 48 17.73 15.52 -8.69
C ILE A 48 16.62 16.57 -8.54
N ALA A 49 15.67 16.32 -7.65
CA ALA A 49 14.66 17.31 -7.29
C ALA A 49 15.27 18.34 -6.33
N ALA A 50 15.20 19.61 -6.69
CA ALA A 50 15.75 20.72 -5.90
C ALA A 50 14.68 21.80 -5.71
N ASP A 51 13.57 21.41 -5.08
CA ASP A 51 12.39 22.24 -4.86
C ASP A 51 12.30 22.77 -3.42
N VAL A 52 13.43 22.75 -2.71
CA VAL A 52 13.53 23.20 -1.32
C VAL A 52 14.38 24.47 -1.28
N ALA A 53 13.75 25.56 -0.89
CA ALA A 53 14.42 26.82 -0.58
C ALA A 53 14.39 27.03 0.94
N TYR A 54 15.52 27.46 1.51
CA TYR A 54 15.60 27.79 2.92
C TYR A 54 15.32 29.28 3.13
N TYR A 55 14.66 29.58 4.23
CA TYR A 55 14.44 30.95 4.69
C TYR A 55 15.77 31.57 5.16
N ASP A 56 16.03 32.81 4.76
CA ASP A 56 17.20 33.57 5.20
C ASP A 56 16.95 34.12 6.63
N PRO A 57 17.70 33.69 7.66
CA PRO A 57 17.51 34.15 9.03
C PRO A 57 17.83 35.64 9.22
N SER A 58 18.50 36.29 8.27
CA SER A 58 18.79 37.73 8.30
C SER A 58 17.71 38.59 7.66
N ALA A 59 16.78 37.98 6.91
CA ALA A 59 15.63 38.66 6.33
C ALA A 59 14.54 38.91 7.39
N PRO A 60 13.68 39.94 7.21
CA PRO A 60 12.51 40.13 8.06
C PRO A 60 11.55 38.95 7.94
N ALA A 61 11.03 38.48 9.07
CA ALA A 61 10.12 37.33 9.14
C ALA A 61 8.92 37.53 8.19
N PRO A 62 8.54 36.51 7.40
CA PRO A 62 7.40 36.62 6.51
C PRO A 62 6.13 36.79 7.35
N GLU A 63 5.19 37.59 6.84
CA GLU A 63 3.93 37.84 7.54
C GLU A 63 3.15 36.54 7.69
N LEU A 64 3.13 35.99 8.91
CA LEU A 64 2.36 34.80 9.24
C LEU A 64 0.89 35.19 9.37
N THR A 65 0.15 35.15 8.27
CA THR A 65 -1.31 35.28 8.28
C THR A 65 -1.94 34.01 8.85
N THR A 66 -1.97 33.90 10.17
CA THR A 66 -2.60 32.78 10.91
C THR A 66 -4.14 32.80 10.82
N GLY A 67 -4.72 33.80 10.15
CA GLY A 67 -6.16 34.01 10.00
C GLY A 67 -6.80 33.40 8.74
N LEU A 68 -6.10 32.56 7.98
CA LEU A 68 -6.70 31.86 6.83
C LEU A 68 -7.76 30.88 7.33
N GLN A 69 -9.00 31.36 7.44
CA GLN A 69 -10.17 30.53 7.65
C GLN A 69 -10.44 29.82 6.32
N PRO A 70 -10.43 28.47 6.26
CA PRO A 70 -10.78 27.76 5.03
C PRO A 70 -12.15 28.26 4.57
N GLU A 71 -12.24 28.66 3.31
CA GLU A 71 -13.51 29.10 2.73
C GLU A 71 -14.53 27.99 3.00
N PRO A 72 -15.67 28.30 3.66
CA PRO A 72 -16.63 27.27 4.00
C PRO A 72 -17.01 26.56 2.70
N PRO A 73 -17.07 25.21 2.70
CA PRO A 73 -17.38 24.46 1.49
C PRO A 73 -18.63 25.06 0.89
N ARG A 74 -18.51 25.58 -0.34
CA ARG A 74 -19.62 26.20 -1.07
C ARG A 74 -20.75 25.18 -1.05
N GLN A 75 -21.75 25.44 -0.21
CA GLN A 75 -22.90 24.54 -0.10
C GLN A 75 -23.43 24.40 -1.52
N PRO A 76 -23.61 23.17 -2.04
CA PRO A 76 -24.22 23.01 -3.34
C PRO A 76 -25.55 23.73 -3.26
N ALA A 77 -25.72 24.78 -4.05
CA ALA A 77 -26.93 25.58 -4.09
C ALA A 77 -28.12 24.61 -4.12
N ALA A 78 -28.94 24.66 -3.08
CA ALA A 78 -30.09 23.79 -2.92
C ALA A 78 -31.19 24.07 -3.96
N ASP A 79 -30.96 25.02 -4.86
CA ASP A 79 -31.82 25.30 -6.01
C ASP A 79 -31.12 24.88 -7.30
N ARG A 80 -31.02 23.56 -7.52
CA ARG A 80 -31.10 23.08 -8.90
C ARG A 80 -32.59 23.06 -9.25
N PRO A 81 -33.08 23.87 -10.21
CA PRO A 81 -34.40 23.63 -10.76
C PRO A 81 -34.41 22.17 -11.21
N ALA A 82 -35.40 21.40 -10.76
CA ALA A 82 -35.62 20.04 -11.22
C ALA A 82 -35.60 20.07 -12.74
N GLY A 83 -34.50 19.56 -13.31
CA GLY A 83 -34.09 19.85 -14.66
C GLY A 83 -35.16 19.46 -15.65
N ASP A 84 -35.43 20.38 -16.57
CA ASP A 84 -36.20 20.13 -17.79
C ASP A 84 -35.71 18.83 -18.41
N ILE A 85 -36.56 17.79 -18.35
CA ILE A 85 -36.18 16.45 -18.79
C ILE A 85 -36.08 16.52 -20.30
N ASN A 86 -34.83 16.60 -20.77
CA ASN A 86 -34.50 16.53 -22.18
C ASN A 86 -34.86 15.14 -22.72
N TRP A 87 -36.12 14.96 -23.08
CA TRP A 87 -36.68 13.79 -23.76
C TRP A 87 -35.80 13.22 -24.87
N PRO A 88 -35.23 14.03 -25.79
CA PRO A 88 -34.33 13.48 -26.81
C PRO A 88 -33.09 12.82 -26.21
N PHE A 89 -32.53 13.37 -25.13
CA PHE A 89 -31.40 12.78 -24.44
C PHE A 89 -31.78 11.45 -23.76
N LEU A 90 -32.97 11.39 -23.16
CA LEU A 90 -33.48 10.19 -22.50
C LEU A 90 -33.72 9.05 -23.51
N VAL A 91 -34.28 9.37 -24.68
CA VAL A 91 -34.48 8.41 -25.79
C VAL A 91 -33.15 7.90 -26.33
N VAL A 92 -32.18 8.80 -26.58
CA VAL A 92 -30.86 8.41 -27.07
C VAL A 92 -30.11 7.55 -26.05
N SER A 93 -30.12 7.94 -24.77
CA SER A 93 -29.49 7.17 -23.69
C SER A 93 -30.14 5.79 -23.54
N GLY A 94 -31.47 5.71 -23.61
CA GLY A 94 -32.20 4.45 -23.57
C GLY A 94 -31.85 3.53 -24.74
N ALA A 95 -31.78 4.07 -25.96
CA ALA A 95 -31.40 3.33 -27.16
C ALA A 95 -29.95 2.80 -27.07
N VAL A 96 -29.02 3.61 -26.54
CA VAL A 96 -27.63 3.19 -26.32
C VAL A 96 -27.56 2.06 -25.29
N LEU A 97 -28.23 2.20 -24.14
CA LEU A 97 -28.28 1.14 -23.11
C LEU A 97 -28.86 -0.17 -23.66
N ALA A 98 -29.94 -0.08 -24.45
CA ALA A 98 -30.55 -1.25 -25.08
C ALA A 98 -29.60 -1.92 -26.09
N ALA A 99 -28.88 -1.14 -26.89
CA ALA A 99 -27.89 -1.66 -27.83
C ALA A 99 -26.71 -2.35 -27.12
N ILE A 100 -26.23 -1.78 -26.01
CA ILE A 100 -25.19 -2.37 -25.16
C ILE A 100 -25.70 -3.70 -24.60
N LEU A 101 -26.90 -3.72 -24.00
CA LEU A 101 -27.49 -4.93 -23.43
C LEU A 101 -27.69 -6.03 -24.48
N TYR A 102 -28.17 -5.68 -25.66
CA TYR A 102 -28.30 -6.59 -26.79
C TYR A 102 -26.96 -7.17 -27.21
N LEU A 103 -25.91 -6.34 -27.26
CA LEU A 103 -24.55 -6.78 -27.58
C LEU A 103 -24.03 -7.77 -26.53
N PHE A 104 -24.28 -7.51 -25.24
CA PHE A 104 -23.94 -8.43 -24.15
C PHE A 104 -24.69 -9.75 -24.23
N LEU A 105 -25.99 -9.75 -24.54
CA LEU A 105 -26.77 -10.98 -24.70
C LEU A 105 -26.33 -11.79 -25.92
N ARG A 106 -26.03 -11.12 -27.03
CA ARG A 106 -25.67 -11.77 -28.30
C ARG A 106 -24.21 -12.23 -28.36
N LEU A 107 -23.28 -11.54 -27.70
CA LEU A 107 -21.84 -11.85 -27.72
C LEU A 107 -21.31 -12.41 -26.38
N GLY A 108 -22.05 -12.29 -25.27
CA GLY A 108 -21.60 -12.62 -23.92
C GLY A 108 -21.50 -14.11 -23.58
N GLY A 109 -22.01 -15.01 -24.43
CA GLY A 109 -21.85 -16.46 -24.26
C GLY A 109 -20.43 -16.99 -24.56
N ARG A 110 -19.55 -16.19 -25.18
CA ARG A 110 -18.22 -16.64 -25.65
C ARG A 110 -17.04 -15.78 -25.15
N MET A 111 -17.29 -14.78 -24.32
CA MET A 111 -16.26 -13.89 -23.77
C MET A 111 -16.13 -14.12 -22.26
N THR A 112 -15.38 -15.16 -21.88
CA THR A 112 -14.82 -15.28 -20.52
C THR A 112 -13.71 -14.24 -20.35
N VAL A 113 -14.10 -13.00 -20.11
CA VAL A 113 -13.14 -11.98 -19.67
C VAL A 113 -12.76 -12.34 -18.24
N SER A 114 -11.50 -12.75 -18.04
CA SER A 114 -10.89 -12.89 -16.72
C SER A 114 -10.73 -11.50 -16.09
N LEU A 115 -11.84 -10.93 -15.60
CA LEU A 115 -11.78 -9.77 -14.72
C LEU A 115 -11.20 -10.23 -13.38
N LYS A 116 -9.91 -9.94 -13.17
CA LYS A 116 -9.29 -9.94 -11.85
C LYS A 116 -10.10 -8.96 -10.99
N ARG A 117 -10.85 -9.52 -10.07
CA ARG A 117 -11.89 -8.86 -9.28
C ARG A 117 -11.29 -8.15 -8.08
N ASP A 118 -10.62 -7.02 -8.33
CA ASP A 118 -10.20 -6.08 -7.28
C ASP A 118 -11.29 -5.02 -7.02
N ALA A 119 -12.49 -5.50 -6.73
CA ALA A 119 -13.56 -4.68 -6.15
C ALA A 119 -14.31 -5.53 -5.13
N ARG A 120 -14.04 -5.31 -3.83
CA ARG A 120 -14.83 -5.85 -2.72
C ARG A 120 -15.32 -4.70 -1.84
N ASN A 121 -16.63 -4.45 -1.92
CA ASN A 121 -17.42 -3.80 -0.88
C ASN A 121 -17.83 -4.88 0.16
N PRO A 122 -18.10 -4.54 1.44
CA PRO A 122 -18.09 -5.45 2.56
C PRO A 122 -19.40 -6.22 2.64
N GLY A 123 -19.28 -7.54 2.74
CA GLY A 123 -20.43 -8.43 2.85
C GLY A 123 -19.96 -9.82 3.23
N SER A 124 -19.99 -10.08 4.54
CA SER A 124 -20.17 -11.38 5.20
C SER A 124 -20.26 -12.58 4.26
N GLY A 125 -19.14 -13.32 4.13
CA GLY A 125 -19.08 -14.54 3.32
C GLY A 125 -17.77 -15.26 3.56
N ARG A 126 -17.64 -15.87 4.74
CA ARG A 126 -16.49 -16.66 5.19
C ARG A 126 -16.28 -17.86 4.26
N ARG A 127 -15.56 -17.66 3.15
CA ARG A 127 -14.81 -18.72 2.47
C ARG A 127 -13.35 -18.58 2.83
N LYS A 128 -12.80 -19.63 3.45
CA LYS A 128 -11.38 -19.81 3.74
C LYS A 128 -10.57 -19.75 2.44
N ALA A 129 -10.32 -18.56 1.92
CA ALA A 129 -9.18 -18.34 1.06
C ALA A 129 -7.97 -18.47 1.98
N ARG A 130 -7.13 -19.48 1.73
CA ARG A 130 -5.85 -19.64 2.40
C ARG A 130 -5.13 -18.29 2.27
N PRO A 131 -4.73 -17.63 3.37
CA PRO A 131 -4.04 -16.35 3.28
C PRO A 131 -2.85 -16.56 2.35
N GLU A 132 -2.83 -15.85 1.22
CA GLU A 132 -1.65 -15.79 0.36
C GLU A 132 -0.56 -15.20 1.25
N ALA A 133 0.40 -16.05 1.63
CA ALA A 133 1.42 -15.67 2.58
C ALA A 133 2.25 -14.54 1.93
N PRO A 134 2.63 -13.50 2.68
CA PRO A 134 3.41 -12.41 2.11
C PRO A 134 4.71 -12.94 1.47
N ALA A 135 5.30 -12.20 0.54
CA ALA A 135 6.48 -12.64 -0.24
C ALA A 135 7.72 -13.04 0.60
N TRP A 136 7.76 -12.71 1.90
CA TRP A 136 8.79 -13.17 2.83
C TRP A 136 8.45 -14.48 3.56
N ALA A 137 7.20 -14.93 3.48
CA ALA A 137 6.66 -16.16 4.05
C ALA A 137 6.49 -17.27 2.99
N GLU A 138 6.41 -16.94 1.69
CA GLU A 138 6.44 -17.94 0.63
C GLU A 138 7.86 -18.50 0.44
N LYS A 139 8.01 -19.81 0.72
CA LYS A 139 9.25 -20.62 0.67
C LYS A 139 10.19 -20.47 1.88
N LEU A 140 9.66 -20.60 3.09
CA LEU A 140 10.49 -20.86 4.27
C LEU A 140 10.72 -22.38 4.38
N GLY A 141 11.99 -22.81 4.36
CA GLY A 141 12.37 -24.22 4.50
C GLY A 141 11.85 -24.87 5.78
N THR A 142 11.91 -26.21 5.86
CA THR A 142 11.53 -26.95 7.08
C THR A 142 12.38 -26.52 8.28
N LEU A 143 11.92 -26.76 9.53
CA LEU A 143 12.72 -26.39 10.70
C LEU A 143 14.08 -27.10 10.66
N ASP A 144 14.09 -28.37 10.27
CA ASP A 144 15.31 -29.17 10.13
C ASP A 144 16.24 -28.64 9.05
N GLU A 145 15.72 -28.12 7.93
CA GLU A 145 16.53 -27.41 6.93
C GLU A 145 17.20 -26.18 7.52
N ILE A 146 16.48 -25.38 8.31
CA ILE A 146 17.05 -24.17 8.95
C ILE A 146 18.14 -24.54 9.95
N LEU A 147 17.97 -25.62 10.71
CA LEU A 147 18.96 -26.07 11.70
C LEU A 147 20.26 -26.59 11.05
N ARG A 148 20.17 -27.12 9.83
CA ARG A 148 21.31 -27.61 9.04
C ARG A 148 22.13 -26.49 8.37
N ILE A 149 21.70 -25.24 8.43
CA ILE A 149 22.45 -24.12 7.84
C ILE A 149 23.66 -23.79 8.72
N ASP A 150 24.86 -23.88 8.14
CA ASP A 150 26.12 -23.54 8.83
C ASP A 150 26.22 -22.05 9.18
N ASP A 151 25.73 -21.17 8.30
CA ASP A 151 25.67 -19.72 8.57
C ASP A 151 24.56 -19.40 9.59
N ARG A 152 24.97 -19.25 10.86
CA ARG A 152 24.06 -18.95 11.97
C ARG A 152 23.37 -17.60 11.84
N ARG A 153 23.97 -16.62 11.16
CA ARG A 153 23.32 -15.34 10.90
C ARG A 153 22.09 -15.55 10.02
N ARG A 154 22.28 -16.27 8.92
CA ARG A 154 21.21 -16.64 7.99
C ARG A 154 20.18 -17.56 8.63
N ALA A 155 20.62 -18.55 9.40
CA ALA A 155 19.74 -19.48 10.11
C ALA A 155 18.81 -18.76 11.08
N LEU A 156 19.33 -17.79 11.85
CA LEU A 156 18.54 -16.99 12.80
C LEU A 156 17.47 -16.15 12.08
N VAL A 157 17.81 -15.53 10.95
CA VAL A 157 16.86 -14.74 10.14
C VAL A 157 15.74 -15.62 9.61
N LEU A 158 16.06 -16.81 9.09
CA LEU A 158 15.06 -17.74 8.59
C LEU A 158 14.17 -18.30 9.72
N LEU A 159 14.77 -18.62 10.87
CA LEU A 159 14.04 -19.06 12.05
C LEU A 159 13.03 -17.99 12.52
N ALA A 160 13.45 -16.73 12.57
CA ALA A 160 12.58 -15.61 12.96
C ALA A 160 11.41 -15.44 12.00
N ARG A 161 11.66 -15.46 10.68
CA ARG A 161 10.60 -15.38 9.67
C ARG A 161 9.62 -16.55 9.78
N LYS A 162 10.14 -17.76 10.00
CA LYS A 162 9.30 -18.96 10.15
C LYS A 162 8.45 -18.93 11.40
N ALA A 163 9.03 -18.59 12.55
CA ALA A 163 8.30 -18.47 13.81
C ALA A 163 7.20 -17.40 13.69
N LEU A 164 7.54 -16.24 13.12
CA LEU A 164 6.59 -15.16 12.91
C LEU A 164 5.45 -15.56 11.97
N ALA A 165 5.75 -16.19 10.83
CA ALA A 165 4.76 -16.67 9.89
C ALA A 165 3.81 -17.70 10.53
N ALA A 166 4.35 -18.64 11.31
CA ALA A 166 3.55 -19.63 12.04
C ALA A 166 2.62 -18.97 13.07
N THR A 167 3.11 -18.02 13.86
CA THR A 167 2.30 -17.30 14.85
C THR A 167 1.21 -16.46 14.20
N VAL A 168 1.53 -15.73 13.13
CA VAL A 168 0.55 -14.93 12.39
C VAL A 168 -0.54 -15.83 11.79
N ALA A 169 -0.15 -16.95 11.17
CA ALA A 169 -1.08 -17.93 10.61
C ALA A 169 -1.99 -18.54 11.70
N ALA A 170 -1.44 -18.88 12.87
CA ALA A 170 -2.21 -19.41 14.00
C ALA A 170 -3.27 -18.41 14.52
N ASN A 171 -2.99 -17.11 14.42
CA ASN A 171 -3.91 -16.05 14.83
C ASN A 171 -4.84 -15.57 13.71
N GLY A 172 -4.73 -16.12 12.51
CA GLY A 172 -5.55 -15.70 11.36
C GLY A 172 -5.30 -14.26 10.91
N ILE A 173 -4.11 -13.72 11.19
CA ILE A 173 -3.75 -12.35 10.80
C ILE A 173 -3.39 -12.35 9.31
N LEU A 174 -4.03 -11.49 8.52
CA LEU A 174 -3.67 -11.28 7.12
C LEU A 174 -2.50 -10.31 7.04
N MET A 175 -1.35 -10.75 6.53
CA MET A 175 -0.17 -9.90 6.45
C MET A 175 -0.23 -8.99 5.23
N GLN A 176 0.12 -7.72 5.41
CA GLN A 176 0.24 -6.77 4.31
C GLN A 176 1.66 -6.79 3.71
N ARG A 177 1.77 -6.42 2.42
CA ARG A 177 3.04 -6.41 1.69
C ARG A 177 4.07 -5.42 2.26
N SER A 178 3.60 -4.33 2.87
CA SER A 178 4.43 -3.27 3.44
C SER A 178 4.85 -3.53 4.89
N TRP A 179 4.33 -4.57 5.54
CA TRP A 179 4.61 -4.81 6.96
C TRP A 179 6.01 -5.33 7.20
N THR A 180 6.67 -4.74 8.20
CA THR A 180 7.91 -5.26 8.77
C THR A 180 7.63 -6.39 9.76
N ALA A 181 8.68 -7.11 10.18
CA ALA A 181 8.57 -8.14 11.22
C ALA A 181 8.08 -7.54 12.56
N ARG A 182 8.50 -6.31 12.87
CA ARG A 182 8.00 -5.53 14.01
C ARG A 182 6.53 -5.17 13.90
N ASP A 183 6.06 -4.77 12.71
CA ASP A 183 4.65 -4.43 12.52
C ASP A 183 3.77 -5.67 12.70
N ALA A 184 4.19 -6.80 12.14
CA ALA A 184 3.53 -8.07 12.34
C ALA A 184 3.38 -8.43 13.83
N LEU A 185 4.42 -8.20 14.65
CA LEU A 185 4.35 -8.42 16.10
C LEU A 185 3.31 -7.54 16.80
N ARG A 186 3.11 -6.30 16.36
CA ARG A 186 2.13 -5.39 16.98
C ARG A 186 0.68 -5.84 16.80
N HIS A 187 0.43 -6.67 15.79
CA HIS A 187 -0.91 -7.18 15.48
C HIS A 187 -1.20 -8.54 16.13
N ILE A 188 -0.23 -9.15 16.81
CA ILE A 188 -0.42 -10.41 17.54
C ILE A 188 -1.00 -10.10 18.92
N PRO A 189 -2.08 -10.78 19.36
CA PRO A 189 -2.65 -10.59 20.70
C PRO A 189 -1.65 -10.86 21.83
N ASP A 190 -1.56 -9.93 22.79
CA ASP A 190 -0.57 -9.93 23.88
C ASP A 190 -0.67 -11.14 24.84
N ARG A 191 -1.83 -11.80 24.92
CA ARG A 191 -2.09 -12.91 25.86
C ARG A 191 -1.51 -14.26 25.43
N GLN A 192 -0.68 -14.30 24.39
CA GLN A 192 -0.07 -15.54 23.93
C GLN A 192 1.13 -15.96 24.76
N ALA A 193 1.14 -17.22 25.15
CA ALA A 193 2.31 -17.85 25.73
C ALA A 193 3.51 -17.69 24.78
N ARG A 194 4.61 -17.16 25.30
CA ARG A 194 5.92 -17.05 24.61
C ARG A 194 5.97 -16.02 23.47
N LEU A 195 5.08 -15.03 23.48
CA LEU A 195 5.20 -13.84 22.64
C LEU A 195 6.53 -13.10 22.91
N ASP A 196 6.99 -13.06 24.16
CA ASP A 196 8.29 -12.47 24.51
C ASP A 196 9.46 -13.21 23.85
N ALA A 197 9.38 -14.54 23.74
CA ALA A 197 10.39 -15.33 23.05
C ALA A 197 10.40 -15.01 21.55
N LEU A 198 9.23 -14.90 20.92
CA LEU A 198 9.11 -14.48 19.52
C LEU A 198 9.65 -13.05 19.30
N ARG A 199 9.30 -12.11 20.19
CA ARG A 199 9.78 -10.74 20.17
C ARG A 199 11.30 -10.70 20.29
N SER A 200 11.89 -11.46 21.22
CA SER A 200 13.34 -11.55 21.38
C SER A 200 14.04 -12.08 20.13
N LEU A 201 13.46 -13.09 19.47
CA LEU A 201 13.99 -13.68 18.24
C LEU A 201 13.93 -12.71 17.06
N VAL A 202 12.83 -11.98 16.88
CA VAL A 202 12.70 -10.97 15.84
C VAL A 202 13.70 -9.82 16.07
N MET A 203 13.83 -9.35 17.31
CA MET A 203 14.80 -8.30 17.63
C MET A 203 16.26 -8.76 17.46
N ALA A 204 16.55 -10.03 17.73
CA ALA A 204 17.86 -10.61 17.48
C ALA A 204 18.15 -10.72 15.97
N SER A 205 17.19 -11.19 15.17
CA SER A 205 17.35 -11.29 13.72
C SER A 205 17.48 -9.94 13.04
N GLU A 206 16.75 -8.91 13.49
CA GLU A 206 16.91 -7.53 13.01
C GLU A 206 18.32 -6.98 13.29
N ARG A 207 18.86 -7.22 14.49
CA ARG A 207 20.23 -6.82 14.84
C ARG A 207 21.29 -7.52 13.98
N VAL A 208 21.04 -8.75 13.56
CA VAL A 208 21.93 -9.49 12.66
C VAL A 208 21.80 -8.98 11.22
N GLN A 209 20.57 -8.83 10.74
CA GLN A 209 20.27 -8.45 9.36
C GLN A 209 20.71 -7.01 9.05
N PHE A 210 20.44 -6.07 9.95
CA PHE A 210 20.71 -4.64 9.74
C PHE A 210 21.95 -4.16 10.50
N GLY A 211 22.26 -4.77 11.64
CA GLY A 211 23.39 -4.38 12.50
C GLY A 211 24.67 -5.20 12.29
N GLY A 212 24.67 -6.20 11.40
CA GLY A 212 25.86 -6.99 11.08
C GLY A 212 26.41 -7.83 12.25
N ARG A 213 25.63 -8.03 13.31
CA ARG A 213 26.05 -8.76 14.52
C ARG A 213 26.30 -10.23 14.22
N ASN A 214 27.35 -10.79 14.83
CA ASN A 214 27.60 -12.23 14.85
C ASN A 214 26.69 -12.95 15.85
N VAL A 215 26.34 -14.19 15.54
CA VAL A 215 25.54 -15.06 16.41
C VAL A 215 26.39 -16.28 16.73
N SER A 216 26.58 -16.57 18.02
CA SER A 216 27.24 -17.81 18.44
C SER A 216 26.28 -19.01 18.32
N GLU A 217 26.84 -20.21 18.26
CA GLU A 217 26.06 -21.45 18.28
C GLU A 217 25.14 -21.54 19.52
N ASP A 218 25.64 -21.09 20.66
CA ASP A 218 24.90 -21.14 21.93
C ASP A 218 23.72 -20.18 21.94
N GLU A 219 23.91 -18.96 21.45
CA GLU A 219 22.86 -17.95 21.30
C GLU A 219 21.78 -18.44 20.32
N PHE A 220 22.19 -19.06 19.21
CA PHE A 220 21.27 -19.67 18.26
C PHE A 220 20.45 -20.80 18.91
N ARG A 221 21.08 -21.72 19.64
CA ARG A 221 20.40 -22.83 20.33
C ARG A 221 19.40 -22.34 21.38
N GLN A 222 19.72 -21.27 22.11
CA GLN A 222 18.81 -20.64 23.08
C GLN A 222 17.54 -20.10 22.40
N HIS A 223 17.71 -19.42 21.26
CA HIS A 223 16.59 -18.91 20.47
C HIS A 223 15.71 -20.03 19.87
N VAL A 224 16.33 -21.12 19.40
CA VAL A 224 15.62 -22.32 18.92
C VAL A 224 14.78 -22.94 20.04
N ALA A 225 15.34 -23.14 21.22
CA ALA A 225 14.63 -23.72 22.36
C ALA A 225 13.42 -22.87 22.79
N GLY A 226 13.58 -21.55 22.79
CA GLY A 226 12.51 -20.60 23.10
C GLY A 226 11.33 -20.65 22.12
N CYS A 227 11.61 -20.85 20.83
CA CYS A 227 10.60 -20.76 19.77
C CYS A 227 10.07 -22.11 19.27
N ARG A 228 10.65 -23.24 19.69
CA ARG A 228 10.26 -24.58 19.20
C ARG A 228 8.77 -24.90 19.36
N GLN A 229 8.16 -24.52 20.49
CA GLN A 229 6.71 -24.76 20.68
C GLN A 229 5.82 -23.82 19.86
N LEU A 230 6.34 -22.67 19.39
CA LEU A 230 5.58 -21.75 18.52
C LEU A 230 5.44 -22.29 17.09
N LEU A 231 6.37 -23.16 16.68
CA LEU A 231 6.44 -23.71 15.34
C LEU A 231 5.54 -24.95 15.15
N GLY A 232 4.98 -25.50 16.24
CA GLY A 232 4.16 -26.71 16.24
C GLY A 232 4.90 -27.94 15.69
N PRO A 233 4.31 -29.14 15.79
CA PRO A 233 4.81 -30.30 15.05
C PRO A 233 4.50 -30.08 13.56
N GLY A 234 5.50 -29.63 12.80
CA GLY A 234 5.54 -29.68 11.33
C GLY A 234 4.30 -29.12 10.62
N THR A 235 4.22 -27.80 10.46
CA THR A 235 3.43 -27.27 9.34
C THR A 235 4.29 -27.36 8.06
N PRO A 236 3.81 -28.08 7.02
CA PRO A 236 4.53 -28.24 5.76
C PRO A 236 4.66 -26.94 4.97
#